data_AF-A0A0S9L9E5-F1
#
_entry.id   AF-A0A0S9L9E5-F1
#
_cell.length_a   1.000
_cell.length_b   1.000
_cell.length_c   1.000
_cell.angle_alpha   90.00
_cell.angle_beta   90.00
_cell.angle_gamma   90.00
#
_symmetry.space_group_name_H-M   'P 1'
#
loop_
_entity.id
_entity.type
_entity.pdbx_description
1 polymer ?
#
loop_
_entity_poly.entity_id
_entity_poly.type
_entity_poly.pdbx_seq_one_letter_code
_entity_poly.pdbx_strand_id
1 'polypeptide(L)' 'MSNTELAARVLIQRYLRHRKIPRLMHDAAVVMVQSRLQKGTLPYLTDWMRNDIDNRAEPASADVQPGH' A
#
# COMPACT_ATOMS: atom_id res chain seq x y z
N MET A 1 16.32 2.02 7.36
CA MET A 1 15.27 2.08 6.32
C MET A 1 15.95 2.27 4.98
N SER A 2 15.73 1.39 3.99
CA SER A 2 16.40 1.50 2.68
C SER A 2 15.66 2.45 1.74
N ASN A 3 16.36 3.04 0.76
CA ASN A 3 15.72 3.88 -0.28
C ASN A 3 14.59 3.12 -1.03
N THR A 4 14.76 1.81 -1.23
CA THR A 4 13.76 0.95 -1.86
C THR A 4 12.53 0.71 -0.98
N GLU A 5 12.69 0.65 0.34
CA GLU A 5 11.58 0.53 1.28
C GLU A 5 10.75 1.82 1.32
N LEU A 6 11.42 2.97 1.36
CA LEU A 6 10.74 4.28 1.32
C LEU A 6 9.98 4.46 0.01
N ALA A 7 10.62 4.17 -1.14
CA ALA A 7 9.97 4.24 -2.45
C ALA A 7 8.75 3.30 -2.53
N ALA A 8 8.86 2.09 -2.00
CA ALA A 8 7.74 1.15 -1.94
C ALA A 8 6.57 1.71 -1.11
N ARG A 9 6.82 2.25 0.08
CA ARG A 9 5.78 2.88 0.91
C ARG A 9 5.08 4.03 0.20
N VAL A 10 5.83 4.92 -0.46
CA VAL A 10 5.25 6.05 -1.21
C VAL A 10 4.37 5.57 -2.36
N LEU A 11 4.80 4.53 -3.09
CA LEU A 11 4.01 3.95 -4.18
C LEU A 11 2.71 3.33 -3.68
N ILE A 12 2.77 2.55 -2.60
CA ILE A 12 1.58 1.94 -1.98
C ILE A 12 0.63 3.02 -1.47
N GLN A 13 1.13 4.03 -0.77
CA GLN A 13 0.33 5.14 -0.26
C GLN A 13 -0.36 5.92 -1.39
N ARG A 14 0.37 6.18 -2.49
CA ARG A 14 -0.19 6.84 -3.67
C ARG A 14 -1.25 5.99 -4.36
N TYR A 15 -1.09 4.67 -4.40
CA TYR A 15 -2.07 3.75 -4.98
C TYR A 15 -3.35 3.64 -4.13
N LEU A 16 -3.20 3.64 -2.80
CA LEU A 16 -4.34 3.57 -1.89
C LEU A 16 -5.20 4.83 -1.90
N ARG A 17 -4.64 6.01 -2.22
CA ARG A 17 -5.31 7.32 -2.35
C ARG A 17 -6.74 7.40 -1.74
N HIS A 18 -6.85 7.93 -0.53
CA HIS A 18 -8.09 8.00 0.26
C HIS A 18 -8.68 6.64 0.69
N ARG A 19 -7.92 5.55 0.59
CA ARG A 19 -8.29 4.24 1.12
C ARG A 19 -7.24 3.77 2.12
N LYS A 20 -7.65 2.86 3.01
CA LYS A 20 -6.80 2.20 3.99
C LYS A 20 -6.94 0.70 3.79
N ILE A 21 -5.86 -0.03 4.06
CA ILE A 21 -5.89 -1.49 4.19
C ILE A 21 -5.31 -1.87 5.56
N PRO A 22 -5.62 -3.06 6.08
CA PRO A 22 -5.02 -3.57 7.30
C PRO A 22 -3.49 -3.47 7.27
N ARG A 23 -2.87 -3.09 8.39
CA ARG A 23 -1.42 -2.85 8.49
C ARG A 23 -0.58 -4.02 7.98
N LEU A 24 -0.99 -5.25 8.30
CA LEU A 24 -0.32 -6.46 7.82
C LEU A 24 -0.27 -6.54 6.29
N MET A 25 -1.35 -6.16 5.61
CA MET A 25 -1.42 -6.16 4.15
C MET A 25 -0.64 -5.00 3.54
N HIS A 26 -0.68 -3.84 4.20
CA HIS A 26 0.17 -2.70 3.82
C HIS A 26 1.65 -3.10 3.85
N ASP A 27 2.10 -3.71 4.96
CA ASP A 27 3.49 -4.12 5.12
C ASP A 27 3.87 -5.22 4.11
N ALA A 28 2.98 -6.19 3.84
CA ALA A 28 3.18 -7.18 2.79
C ALA A 28 3.32 -6.56 1.40
N ALA A 29 2.47 -5.58 1.06
CA ALA A 29 2.53 -4.86 -0.21
C ALA A 29 3.84 -4.07 -0.35
N VAL A 30 4.31 -3.42 0.73
CA VAL A 30 5.60 -2.72 0.77
C VAL A 30 6.75 -3.67 0.52
N VAL A 31 6.81 -4.82 1.20
CA VAL A 31 7.88 -5.83 1.02
C VAL A 31 7.93 -6.33 -0.43
N MET A 32 6.77 -6.59 -1.04
CA MET A 32 6.70 -7.06 -2.42
C MET A 32 7.17 -6.01 -3.43
N VAL A 33 6.75 -4.75 -3.28
CA VAL A 33 7.20 -3.64 -4.14
C VAL A 33 8.70 -3.39 -3.93
N GLN A 34 9.18 -3.43 -2.69
CA GLN A 34 10.60 -3.28 -2.37
C GLN A 34 11.45 -4.37 -3.04
N SER A 35 11.03 -5.64 -3.02
CA SER A 35 11.75 -6.73 -3.68
C SER A 35 11.84 -6.52 -5.19
N ARG A 36 10.77 -6.02 -5.82
CA ARG A 36 10.75 -5.68 -7.26
C ARG A 36 11.73 -4.55 -7.60
N LEU A 37 11.75 -3.50 -6.79
CA LEU A 37 12.71 -2.39 -6.92
C LEU A 37 14.16 -2.89 -6.80
N GLN A 38 14.43 -3.77 -5.84
CA GLN A 38 15.77 -4.36 -5.65
C GLN A 38 16.20 -5.23 -6.85
N LYS A 39 15.25 -5.87 -7.54
CA LYS A 39 15.50 -6.65 -8.75
C LYS A 39 15.58 -5.80 -10.02
N GLY A 40 15.45 -4.48 -9.93
CA GLY A 40 15.43 -3.57 -11.08
C GLY A 40 14.17 -3.72 -11.95
N THR A 41 13.11 -4.32 -11.41
CA THR A 41 11.84 -4.54 -12.12
C THR A 41 10.83 -3.45 -11.81
N LEU A 42 9.87 -3.25 -12.71
CA LEU A 42 8.84 -2.22 -12.53
C LEU A 42 8.06 -2.46 -11.21
N PRO A 43 7.92 -1.42 -10.37
CA PRO A 43 7.34 -1.53 -9.04
C PRO A 43 5.81 -1.45 -9.06
N TYR A 44 5.18 -2.24 -9.92
CA TYR A 44 3.72 -2.34 -9.97
C TYR A 44 3.20 -3.47 -9.07
N LEU A 45 2.02 -3.24 -8.51
CA LEU A 45 1.17 -4.28 -7.94
C LEU A 45 0.65 -5.17 -9.08
N THR A 46 0.79 -6.48 -8.94
CA THR A 46 0.19 -7.44 -9.88
C THR A 46 -1.34 -7.33 -9.84
N ASP A 47 -2.03 -7.81 -10.88
CA ASP A 47 -3.50 -7.79 -10.92
C ASP A 47 -4.14 -8.52 -9.74
N TRP A 48 -3.56 -9.64 -9.29
CA TRP A 48 -4.09 -10.35 -8.12
C TRP A 48 -3.93 -9.53 -6.82
N MET A 49 -2.81 -8.82 -6.66
CA MET A 49 -2.58 -7.96 -5.48
C MET A 49 -3.48 -6.75 -5.50
N ARG A 50 -3.64 -6.14 -6.67
CA ARG A 50 -4.59 -5.05 -6.89
C ARG A 50 -5.99 -5.50 -6.50
N ASN A 51 -6.43 -6.66 -6.99
CA ASN A 51 -7.74 -7.21 -6.66
C ASN A 51 -7.89 -7.49 -5.16
N ASP A 52 -6.91 -8.12 -4.51
CA ASP A 52 -6.98 -8.40 -3.06
C ASP A 52 -6.96 -7.12 -2.20
N ILE A 53 -6.15 -6.12 -2.59
CA ILE A 53 -6.16 -4.80 -1.96
C ILE A 53 -7.50 -4.12 -2.18
N ASP A 54 -8.02 -4.07 -3.41
CA ASP A 54 -9.27 -3.40 -3.73
C ASP A 54 -10.47 -4.05 -3.01
N ASN A 55 -10.47 -5.37 -2.82
CA ASN A 55 -11.51 -6.09 -2.07
C ASN A 55 -11.50 -5.80 -0.55
N ARG A 56 -10.37 -5.36 -0.01
CA ARG A 56 -10.19 -5.10 1.43
C ARG A 56 -9.90 -3.64 1.74
N ALA A 57 -9.81 -2.81 0.71
CA ALA A 57 -9.57 -1.39 0.84
C ALA A 57 -10.86 -0.75 1.32
N GLU A 58 -10.82 -0.25 2.54
CA GLU A 58 -11.89 0.53 3.10
C GLU A 58 -11.63 2.00 2.78
N PRO A 59 -12.68 2.84 2.64
CA PRO A 59 -12.48 4.28 2.61
C PRO A 59 -11.63 4.65 3.82
N ALA A 60 -10.66 5.53 3.59
CA ALA A 60 -10.01 6.22 4.68
C ALA A 60 -11.09 7.06 5.33
N SER A 61 -11.85 6.48 6.29
CA SER A 61 -12.78 7.26 7.09
C SER A 61 -12.00 8.48 7.53
N ALA A 62 -12.46 9.66 7.10
CA ALA A 62 -12.13 10.86 7.82
C ALA A 62 -12.44 10.50 9.28
N ASP A 63 -11.53 10.84 10.18
CA ASP A 63 -11.82 10.86 11.60
C ASP A 63 -13.01 11.83 11.77
N VAL A 64 -14.24 11.35 11.54
CA VAL A 64 -15.43 11.97 12.08
C VAL A 64 -15.38 11.52 13.52
N GLN A 65 -14.61 12.25 14.30
CA GLN A 65 -14.66 12.26 15.74
C GLN A 65 -16.13 12.59 16.08
N PRO A 66 -16.95 11.63 16.55
CA PRO A 66 -18.24 11.98 17.10
C PRO A 66 -17.97 12.76 18.38
N GLY A 67 -18.62 13.91 18.51
CA GLY A 67 -18.23 14.98 19.42
C GLY A 67 -18.10 14.59 20.89
N HIS A 68 -17.40 15.45 21.62
CA HIS A 68 -17.50 15.54 23.06
C HIS A 68 -17.29 16.96 23.54
#